data_AF-A0A956BEZ4-F1
#
_entry.id   AF-A0A956BEZ4-F1
#
_cell.length_a   1.000
_cell.length_b   1.000
_cell.length_c   1.000
_cell.angle_alpha   90.00
_cell.angle_beta   90.00
_cell.angle_gamma   90.00
#
_symmetry.space_group_name_H-M   'P 1'
#
loop_
_entity.id
_entity.type
_entity.pdbx_description
1 polymer ?
#
loop_
_entity_poly.entity_id
_entity_poly.type
_entity_poly.pdbx_seq_one_letter_code
_entity_poly.pdbx_strand_id
1 'polypeptide(L)'
;QVGGSPEELLIEAGYLDPEAVYQALRDHVVQRVLGLFALEAGEAVVVRGGPKPLDPVDLGLHSGRLVLDGVRRKYGRLRLYRAFGTASAIPRPRPGAQPPTGLALRPDEEAVWKACDGHRSALEIARAARTSEVDALAILYGLSMLDLVEGPTGRRRGAMPALDPERVERAGAPRTADQMPGYADLVGGKLADVRSADYFQVLGVPQGATRAEVRAAWEALKRRFDPHRVRRDSPLWHQVVEIAAVVDDAHTMLSDPRLRARYERALS
;
A
#
# COMPACT_ATOMS: atom_id res chain seq x y z
N GLN A 1 12.66 -24.67 -10.76
CA GLN A 1 12.74 -23.35 -11.45
C GLN A 1 12.50 -22.29 -10.38
N VAL A 2 13.34 -21.26 -10.33
CA VAL A 2 13.48 -20.33 -9.20
C VAL A 2 12.14 -19.65 -8.88
N GLY A 3 11.59 -19.93 -7.70
CA GLY A 3 10.31 -19.41 -7.21
C GLY A 3 10.38 -17.98 -6.64
N GLY A 4 11.20 -17.12 -7.23
CA GLY A 4 11.13 -15.67 -7.00
C GLY A 4 9.83 -15.12 -7.54
N SER A 5 9.36 -13.97 -7.04
CA SER A 5 8.28 -13.28 -7.75
C SER A 5 8.79 -12.90 -9.13
N PRO A 6 7.93 -12.79 -10.16
CA PRO A 6 8.38 -12.45 -11.51
C PRO A 6 9.25 -11.19 -11.51
N GLU A 7 8.96 -10.22 -10.64
CA GLU A 7 9.81 -9.04 -10.45
C GLU A 7 11.19 -9.35 -9.84
N GLU A 8 11.30 -10.21 -8.81
CA GLU A 8 12.59 -10.60 -8.21
C GLU A 8 13.51 -11.27 -9.23
N LEU A 9 12.97 -12.17 -10.05
CA LEU A 9 13.73 -12.88 -11.09
C LEU A 9 14.24 -11.94 -12.18
N LEU A 10 13.42 -10.97 -12.58
CA LEU A 10 13.78 -9.97 -13.57
C LEU A 10 14.79 -8.95 -13.02
N ILE A 11 14.72 -8.63 -11.72
CA ILE A 11 15.71 -7.80 -11.03
C ILE A 11 17.07 -8.52 -10.95
N GLU A 12 17.08 -9.78 -10.48
CA GLU A 12 18.30 -10.58 -10.36
C GLU A 12 18.97 -10.82 -11.72
N ALA A 13 18.17 -11.01 -12.77
CA ALA A 13 18.67 -11.15 -14.14
C ALA A 13 19.10 -9.81 -14.79
N GLY A 14 19.00 -8.69 -14.07
CA GLY A 14 19.41 -7.36 -14.54
C GLY A 14 18.49 -6.75 -15.61
N TYR A 15 17.32 -7.34 -15.86
CA TYR A 15 16.32 -6.81 -16.80
C TYR A 15 15.47 -5.70 -16.19
N LEU A 16 15.38 -5.64 -14.86
CA LEU A 16 14.70 -4.60 -14.12
C LEU A 16 15.62 -3.99 -13.06
N ASP A 17 15.60 -2.67 -12.96
CA ASP A 17 16.24 -1.96 -11.86
C ASP A 17 15.33 -2.04 -10.61
N PRO A 18 15.80 -2.57 -9.47
CA PRO A 18 15.01 -2.66 -8.25
C PRO A 18 14.44 -1.31 -7.79
N GLU A 19 15.16 -0.21 -7.98
CA GLU A 19 14.66 1.12 -7.64
C GLU A 19 13.50 1.51 -8.57
N ALA A 20 13.63 1.23 -9.88
CA ALA A 20 12.57 1.48 -10.84
C ALA A 20 11.30 0.66 -10.54
N VAL A 21 11.44 -0.60 -10.10
CA VAL A 21 10.31 -1.44 -9.68
C VAL A 21 9.63 -0.86 -8.43
N TYR A 22 10.41 -0.44 -7.43
CA TYR A 22 9.87 0.18 -6.23
C TYR A 22 9.10 1.47 -6.55
N GLN A 23 9.68 2.35 -7.38
CA GLN A 23 9.01 3.58 -7.80
C GLN A 23 7.75 3.29 -8.61
N ALA A 24 7.78 2.33 -9.53
CA ALA A 24 6.61 1.93 -10.30
C ALA A 24 5.48 1.37 -9.42
N LEU A 25 5.82 0.55 -8.42
CA LEU A 25 4.86 0.02 -7.45
C LEU A 25 4.25 1.16 -6.62
N ARG A 26 5.10 2.05 -6.09
CA ARG A 26 4.67 3.23 -5.35
C ARG A 26 3.70 4.08 -6.18
N ASP A 27 4.07 4.40 -7.42
CA ASP A 27 3.23 5.17 -8.34
C ASP A 27 1.92 4.46 -8.65
N HIS A 28 1.95 3.14 -8.85
CA HIS A 28 0.75 2.34 -9.06
C HIS A 28 -0.19 2.43 -7.85
N VAL A 29 0.32 2.23 -6.63
CA VAL A 29 -0.50 2.32 -5.41
C VAL A 29 -1.08 3.73 -5.24
N VAL A 30 -0.27 4.78 -5.44
CA VAL A 30 -0.75 6.16 -5.40
C VAL A 30 -1.85 6.39 -6.43
N GLN A 31 -1.68 5.93 -7.68
CA GLN A 31 -2.69 6.05 -8.73
C GLN A 31 -3.99 5.33 -8.34
N ARG A 32 -3.91 4.13 -7.75
CA ARG A 32 -5.08 3.38 -7.27
C ARG A 32 -5.81 4.14 -6.17
N VAL A 33 -5.09 4.67 -5.18
CA VAL A 33 -5.68 5.47 -4.09
C VAL A 33 -6.34 6.74 -4.64
N LEU A 34 -5.67 7.46 -5.55
CA LEU A 34 -6.26 8.64 -6.22
C LEU A 34 -7.48 8.25 -7.08
N GLY A 35 -7.50 7.04 -7.63
CA GLY A 35 -8.66 6.48 -8.34
C GLY A 35 -9.91 6.40 -7.47
N LEU A 36 -9.78 6.16 -6.16
CA LEU A 36 -10.91 6.08 -5.24
C LEU A 36 -11.67 7.41 -5.12
N PHE A 37 -11.02 8.55 -5.34
CA PHE A 37 -11.69 9.85 -5.34
C PHE A 37 -12.68 10.01 -6.51
N ALA A 38 -12.59 9.18 -7.55
CA ALA A 38 -13.57 9.17 -8.63
C ALA A 38 -14.91 8.52 -8.23
N LEU A 39 -14.94 7.71 -7.16
CA LEU A 39 -16.17 7.07 -6.69
C LEU A 39 -17.14 8.13 -6.14
N GLU A 40 -18.38 8.12 -6.63
CA GLU A 40 -19.43 9.06 -6.18
C GLU A 40 -20.35 8.47 -5.10
N ALA A 41 -20.48 7.14 -5.07
CA ALA A 41 -21.25 6.41 -4.09
C ALA A 41 -20.51 5.12 -3.70
N GLY A 42 -20.71 4.70 -2.46
CA GLY A 42 -20.10 3.49 -1.90
C GLY A 42 -20.09 3.54 -0.39
N GLU A 43 -19.77 2.41 0.22
CA GLU A 43 -19.63 2.26 1.65
C GLU A 43 -18.18 1.93 1.98
N ALA A 44 -17.66 2.56 3.03
CA ALA A 44 -16.31 2.30 3.52
C ALA A 44 -16.36 1.99 5.01
N VAL A 45 -15.63 0.96 5.43
CA VAL A 45 -15.44 0.60 6.84
C VAL A 45 -13.96 0.79 7.15
N VAL A 46 -13.66 1.59 8.17
CA VAL A 46 -12.29 1.84 8.65
C VAL A 46 -12.16 1.22 10.03
N VAL A 47 -11.39 0.12 10.12
CA VAL A 47 -11.11 -0.55 11.37
C VAL A 47 -9.78 -0.05 11.93
N ARG A 48 -9.79 0.50 13.15
CA ARG A 48 -8.56 0.87 13.86
C ARG A 48 -7.95 -0.35 14.55
N GLY A 49 -6.62 -0.45 14.54
CA GLY A 49 -5.92 -1.57 15.15
C GLY A 49 -6.06 -2.88 14.37
N GLY A 50 -6.50 -2.79 13.10
CA GLY A 50 -6.47 -3.91 12.19
C GLY A 50 -5.05 -4.46 11.98
N PRO A 51 -4.94 -5.70 11.51
CA PRO A 51 -3.68 -6.38 11.25
C PRO A 51 -2.83 -5.59 10.25
N LYS A 52 -1.52 -5.57 10.48
CA LYS A 52 -0.58 -4.91 9.58
C LYS A 52 -0.62 -5.59 8.20
N PRO A 53 -0.55 -4.81 7.10
CA PRO A 53 -0.37 -5.38 5.77
C PRO A 53 0.85 -6.30 5.76
N LEU A 54 0.73 -7.43 5.07
CA LEU A 54 1.81 -8.41 4.96
C LEU A 54 3.07 -7.80 4.31
N ASP A 55 2.87 -6.97 3.29
CA ASP A 55 3.93 -6.26 2.57
C ASP A 55 3.58 -4.77 2.53
N PRO A 56 3.89 -3.99 3.59
CA PRO A 56 3.57 -2.58 3.65
C PRO A 56 4.49 -1.79 2.70
N VAL A 57 3.89 -1.10 1.73
CA VAL A 57 4.61 -0.17 0.86
C VAL A 57 4.63 1.20 1.52
N ASP A 58 5.82 1.76 1.74
CA ASP A 58 5.95 3.15 2.14
C ASP A 58 5.72 4.07 0.93
N LEU A 59 4.57 4.74 0.93
CA LEU A 59 4.22 5.65 -0.15
C LEU A 59 5.05 6.94 -0.15
N GLY A 60 5.85 7.20 0.90
CA GLY A 60 6.66 8.40 1.05
C GLY A 60 5.84 9.70 0.90
N LEU A 61 4.54 9.64 1.19
CA LEU A 61 3.58 10.74 1.03
C LEU A 61 2.69 10.82 2.27
N HIS A 62 2.52 12.04 2.77
CA HIS A 62 1.55 12.31 3.82
C HIS A 62 0.12 12.07 3.30
N SER A 63 -0.75 11.45 4.09
CA SER A 63 -2.14 11.14 3.69
C SER A 63 -2.92 12.39 3.24
N GLY A 64 -2.67 13.54 3.86
CA GLY A 64 -3.25 14.82 3.45
C GLY A 64 -2.88 15.26 2.02
N ARG A 65 -1.70 14.87 1.51
CA ARG A 65 -1.30 15.12 0.11
C ARG A 65 -2.17 14.31 -0.84
N LEU A 66 -2.48 13.05 -0.49
CA LEU A 66 -3.39 12.19 -1.27
C LEU A 66 -4.80 12.76 -1.31
N VAL A 67 -5.27 13.38 -0.20
CA VAL A 67 -6.57 14.07 -0.17
C VAL A 67 -6.59 15.27 -1.11
N LEU A 68 -5.59 16.16 -1.02
CA LEU A 68 -5.51 17.34 -1.87
C LEU A 68 -5.38 16.97 -3.35
N ASP A 69 -4.50 16.03 -3.70
CA ASP A 69 -4.34 15.56 -5.08
C ASP A 69 -5.56 14.79 -5.59
N GLY A 70 -6.18 13.97 -4.75
CA GLY A 70 -7.35 13.16 -5.10
C GLY A 70 -8.54 14.03 -5.46
N VAL A 71 -8.87 15.01 -4.60
CA VAL A 71 -9.92 15.99 -4.88
C VAL A 71 -9.59 16.76 -6.16
N ARG A 72 -8.41 17.37 -6.25
CA ARG A 72 -8.04 18.23 -7.38
C ARG A 72 -8.06 17.50 -8.73
N ARG A 73 -7.66 16.22 -8.76
CA ARG A 73 -7.62 15.43 -10.00
C ARG A 73 -8.96 14.82 -10.39
N LYS A 74 -9.82 14.47 -9.43
CA LYS A 74 -11.02 13.66 -9.70
C LYS A 74 -12.35 14.39 -9.51
N TYR A 75 -12.38 15.51 -8.81
CA TYR A 75 -13.62 16.24 -8.58
C TYR A 75 -13.82 17.29 -9.67
N GLY A 76 -14.79 17.05 -10.55
CA GLY A 76 -15.25 18.05 -11.51
C GLY A 76 -16.08 19.16 -10.85
N ARG A 77 -16.25 20.27 -11.58
CA ARG A 77 -16.98 21.48 -11.12
C ARG A 77 -18.32 21.19 -10.45
N LEU A 78 -19.20 20.40 -11.09
CA LEU A 78 -20.52 20.09 -10.54
C LEU A 78 -20.44 19.35 -9.21
N ARG A 79 -19.46 18.46 -9.06
CA ARG A 79 -19.23 17.70 -7.82
C ARG A 79 -18.71 18.61 -6.72
N LEU A 80 -17.77 19.51 -7.03
CA LEU A 80 -17.28 20.53 -6.08
C LEU A 80 -18.40 21.45 -5.62
N TYR A 81 -19.27 21.88 -6.53
CA TYR A 81 -20.42 22.72 -6.19
C TYR A 81 -21.36 22.04 -5.19
N ARG A 82 -21.60 20.74 -5.35
CA ARG A 82 -22.39 19.94 -4.39
C ARG A 82 -21.67 19.69 -3.07
N ALA A 83 -20.35 19.50 -3.12
CA ALA A 83 -19.57 19.07 -1.96
C ALA A 83 -19.15 20.22 -1.05
N PHE A 84 -18.85 21.39 -1.62
CA PHE A 84 -18.32 22.55 -0.92
C PHE A 84 -19.19 23.80 -1.07
N GLY A 85 -19.78 23.99 -2.25
CA GLY A 85 -20.54 25.18 -2.62
C GLY A 85 -20.05 25.77 -3.94
N THR A 86 -20.75 26.81 -4.41
CA THR A 86 -20.41 27.48 -5.68
C THR A 86 -19.29 28.50 -5.51
N ALA A 87 -18.91 29.20 -6.59
CA ALA A 87 -17.92 30.26 -6.58
C ALA A 87 -18.21 31.41 -5.60
N SER A 88 -19.49 31.64 -5.26
CA SER A 88 -19.91 32.68 -4.32
C SER A 88 -19.79 32.27 -2.85
N ALA A 89 -19.42 31.02 -2.58
CA ALA A 89 -19.38 30.51 -1.23
C ALA A 89 -18.19 31.12 -0.46
N ILE A 90 -18.42 31.52 0.80
CA ILE A 90 -17.45 32.23 1.64
C ILE A 90 -16.89 31.25 2.68
N PRO A 91 -15.70 30.65 2.45
CA PRO A 91 -15.06 29.76 3.41
C PRO A 91 -14.45 30.54 4.58
N ARG A 92 -14.39 29.92 5.75
CA ARG A 92 -13.79 30.52 6.96
C ARG A 92 -12.54 29.76 7.38
N PRO A 93 -11.43 30.43 7.73
CA PRO A 93 -10.29 29.73 8.30
C PRO A 93 -10.65 29.17 9.67
N ARG A 94 -10.13 27.98 10.01
CA ARG A 94 -10.24 27.48 11.39
C ARG A 94 -9.23 28.21 12.29
N PRO A 95 -9.65 28.80 13.42
CA PRO A 95 -8.74 29.50 14.32
C PRO A 95 -7.60 28.60 14.79
N GLY A 96 -6.35 29.06 14.65
CA GLY A 96 -5.16 28.33 15.10
C GLY A 96 -4.82 27.08 14.28
N ALA A 97 -5.54 26.80 13.20
CA ALA A 97 -5.26 25.63 12.36
C ALA A 97 -3.91 25.79 11.64
N GLN A 98 -3.14 24.71 11.61
CA GLN A 98 -1.88 24.61 10.88
C GLN A 98 -1.89 23.32 10.06
N PRO A 99 -1.25 23.29 8.87
CA PRO A 99 -1.08 22.07 8.11
C PRO A 99 -0.50 20.96 8.99
N PRO A 100 -1.03 19.73 8.93
CA PRO A 100 -0.50 18.61 9.69
C PRO A 100 1.01 18.44 9.50
N THR A 101 1.71 18.04 10.56
CA THR A 101 3.16 17.81 10.52
C THR A 101 3.54 16.86 9.39
N GLY A 102 4.48 17.27 8.54
CA GLY A 102 4.92 16.50 7.37
C GLY A 102 4.09 16.73 6.10
N LEU A 103 3.00 17.51 6.14
CA LEU A 103 2.31 17.97 4.94
C LEU A 103 2.89 19.29 4.45
N ALA A 104 3.55 19.28 3.30
CA ALA A 104 3.90 20.49 2.57
C ALA A 104 2.77 20.88 1.61
N LEU A 105 2.20 22.06 1.80
CA LEU A 105 1.28 22.67 0.83
C LEU A 105 2.07 23.16 -0.39
N ARG A 106 1.50 22.99 -1.59
CA ARG A 106 2.07 23.60 -2.81
C ARG A 106 1.85 25.12 -2.79
N PRO A 107 2.63 25.91 -3.56
CA PRO A 107 2.54 27.37 -3.52
C PRO A 107 1.13 27.93 -3.81
N ASP A 108 0.39 27.30 -4.71
CA ASP A 108 -1.00 27.68 -5.03
C ASP A 108 -1.98 27.29 -3.92
N GLU A 109 -1.79 26.14 -3.29
CA GLU A 109 -2.56 25.70 -2.13
C GLU A 109 -2.34 26.60 -0.91
N GLU A 110 -1.08 26.98 -0.66
CA GLU A 110 -0.73 27.90 0.40
C GLU A 110 -1.29 29.31 0.14
N ALA A 111 -1.26 29.77 -1.12
CA ALA A 111 -1.86 31.05 -1.51
C ALA A 111 -3.38 31.06 -1.28
N VAL A 112 -4.08 29.99 -1.67
CA VAL A 112 -5.52 29.82 -1.41
C VAL A 112 -5.81 29.79 0.08
N TRP A 113 -5.03 29.04 0.85
CA TRP A 113 -5.20 28.93 2.31
C TRP A 113 -5.00 30.28 3.01
N LYS A 114 -3.94 31.02 2.67
CA LYS A 114 -3.66 32.37 3.22
C LYS A 114 -4.68 33.43 2.78
N ALA A 115 -5.33 33.24 1.63
CA ALA A 115 -6.38 34.13 1.15
C ALA A 115 -7.75 33.86 1.80
N CYS A 116 -7.92 32.73 2.51
CA CYS A 116 -9.16 32.40 3.20
C CYS A 116 -9.25 33.15 4.54
N ASP A 117 -10.02 34.22 4.57
CA ASP A 117 -10.18 35.10 5.74
C ASP A 117 -11.60 35.10 6.34
N GLY A 118 -12.54 34.36 5.75
CA GLY A 118 -13.94 34.36 6.20
C GLY A 118 -14.81 35.45 5.58
N HIS A 119 -14.25 36.29 4.70
CA HIS A 119 -14.97 37.40 4.06
C HIS A 119 -14.97 37.26 2.53
N ARG A 120 -13.88 36.76 1.94
CA ARG A 120 -13.79 36.54 0.49
C ARG A 120 -14.54 35.28 0.05
N SER A 121 -15.25 35.40 -1.07
CA SER A 121 -15.82 34.27 -1.80
C SER A 121 -14.73 33.40 -2.44
N ALA A 122 -15.06 32.14 -2.76
CA ALA A 122 -14.16 31.24 -3.45
C ALA A 122 -13.64 31.83 -4.78
N LEU A 123 -14.45 32.61 -5.50
CA LEU A 123 -14.02 33.32 -6.71
C LEU A 123 -12.98 34.40 -6.44
N GLU A 124 -13.17 35.20 -5.38
CA GLU A 124 -12.21 36.25 -4.99
C GLU A 124 -10.91 35.64 -4.49
N ILE A 125 -10.99 34.53 -3.75
CA ILE A 125 -9.83 33.74 -3.33
C ILE A 125 -9.07 33.20 -4.54
N ALA A 126 -9.78 32.63 -5.54
CA ALA A 126 -9.17 32.14 -6.77
C ALA A 126 -8.37 33.23 -7.50
N ARG A 127 -8.96 34.42 -7.62
CA ARG A 127 -8.31 35.60 -8.22
C ARG A 127 -7.08 36.04 -7.43
N ALA A 128 -7.19 36.15 -6.11
CA ALA A 128 -6.08 36.56 -5.24
C ALA A 128 -4.92 35.55 -5.29
N ALA A 129 -5.22 34.25 -5.33
CA ALA A 129 -4.25 33.17 -5.42
C ALA A 129 -3.76 32.90 -6.86
N ARG A 130 -4.28 33.63 -7.86
CA ARG A 130 -3.98 33.46 -9.30
C ARG A 130 -4.17 32.01 -9.79
N THR A 131 -5.29 31.40 -9.40
CA THR A 131 -5.66 30.04 -9.79
C THR A 131 -7.05 30.01 -10.42
N SER A 132 -7.43 28.89 -11.04
CA SER A 132 -8.76 28.72 -11.60
C SER A 132 -9.81 28.60 -10.49
N GLU A 133 -11.07 28.94 -10.78
CA GLU A 133 -12.18 28.78 -9.82
C GLU A 133 -12.33 27.31 -9.38
N VAL A 134 -12.18 26.38 -10.33
CA VAL A 134 -12.30 24.94 -10.08
C VAL A 134 -11.17 24.46 -9.18
N ASP A 135 -9.92 24.89 -9.43
CA ASP A 135 -8.78 24.58 -8.58
C ASP A 135 -8.94 25.18 -7.18
N ALA A 136 -9.36 26.45 -7.07
CA ALA A 136 -9.58 27.08 -5.77
C ALA A 136 -10.64 26.31 -4.95
N LEU A 137 -11.77 25.94 -5.57
CA LEU A 137 -12.80 25.14 -4.91
C LEU A 137 -12.31 23.74 -4.52
N ALA A 138 -11.51 23.09 -5.37
CA ALA A 138 -10.90 21.81 -5.06
C ALA A 138 -9.93 21.90 -3.87
N ILE A 139 -9.09 22.93 -3.86
CA ILE A 139 -8.14 23.19 -2.78
C ILE A 139 -8.90 23.50 -1.48
N LEU A 140 -9.87 24.42 -1.51
CA LEU A 140 -10.67 24.78 -0.34
C LEU A 140 -11.44 23.58 0.23
N TYR A 141 -12.03 22.75 -0.63
CA TYR A 141 -12.68 21.50 -0.20
C TYR A 141 -11.67 20.54 0.44
N GLY A 142 -10.51 20.33 -0.19
CA GLY A 142 -9.44 19.49 0.36
C GLY A 142 -8.93 20.00 1.72
N LEU A 143 -8.69 21.30 1.85
CA LEU A 143 -8.32 21.95 3.12
C LEU A 143 -9.40 21.78 4.19
N SER A 144 -10.68 21.78 3.80
CA SER A 144 -11.78 21.52 4.75
C SER A 144 -11.81 20.08 5.27
N MET A 145 -11.42 19.12 4.43
CA MET A 145 -11.26 17.72 4.85
C MET A 145 -10.08 17.52 5.81
N LEU A 146 -9.09 18.43 5.76
CA LEU A 146 -7.94 18.47 6.66
C LEU A 146 -8.17 19.35 7.89
N ASP A 147 -9.40 19.84 8.09
CA ASP A 147 -9.80 20.69 9.21
C ASP A 147 -9.09 22.06 9.28
N LEU A 148 -8.55 22.54 8.15
CA LEU A 148 -7.86 23.84 8.06
C LEU A 148 -8.83 24.99 7.73
N VAL A 149 -9.92 24.66 7.04
CA VAL A 149 -10.94 25.60 6.56
C VAL A 149 -12.32 25.03 6.86
N GLU A 150 -13.25 25.87 7.26
CA GLU A 150 -14.65 25.51 7.39
C GLU A 150 -15.39 25.78 6.07
N GLY A 151 -16.08 24.75 5.58
CA GLY A 151 -16.93 24.84 4.41
C GLY A 151 -18.23 25.61 4.67
N PRO A 152 -18.76 26.34 3.67
CA PRO A 152 -19.94 27.20 3.83
C PRO A 152 -21.24 26.42 4.03
N THR A 153 -21.34 25.23 3.44
CA THR A 153 -22.30 24.23 3.90
C THR A 153 -21.65 23.54 5.09
N GLY A 154 -22.04 23.93 6.31
CA GLY A 154 -21.67 23.20 7.53
C GLY A 154 -22.20 21.78 7.41
N ARG A 155 -21.42 20.90 6.78
CA ARG A 155 -21.77 19.51 6.57
C ARG A 155 -21.78 18.91 7.96
N ARG A 156 -22.96 18.86 8.58
CA ARG A 156 -23.21 17.97 9.71
C ARG A 156 -22.72 16.62 9.22
N ARG A 157 -21.71 16.04 9.90
CA ARG A 157 -21.40 14.62 9.73
C ARG A 157 -22.75 13.92 9.81
N GLY A 158 -23.23 13.38 8.69
CA GLY A 158 -24.49 12.64 8.68
C GLY A 158 -24.38 11.56 9.76
N ALA A 159 -25.49 11.23 10.41
CA ALA A 159 -25.50 10.12 11.35
C ALA A 159 -24.83 8.92 10.65
N MET A 160 -23.71 8.45 11.20
CA MET A 160 -23.04 7.30 10.62
C MET A 160 -24.05 6.15 10.65
N PRO A 161 -24.34 5.50 9.51
CA PRO A 161 -25.19 4.33 9.54
C PRO A 161 -24.57 3.30 10.48
N ALA A 162 -25.42 2.58 11.22
CA ALA A 162 -24.96 1.48 12.06
C ALA A 162 -24.17 0.51 11.18
N LEU A 163 -22.93 0.21 11.58
CA LEU A 163 -22.07 -0.69 10.84
C LEU A 163 -22.56 -2.13 11.04
N ASP A 164 -22.68 -2.86 9.95
CA ASP A 164 -22.92 -4.31 9.96
C ASP A 164 -21.73 -5.02 10.64
N PRO A 165 -21.94 -5.74 11.77
CA PRO A 165 -20.87 -6.43 12.50
C PRO A 165 -20.04 -7.37 11.63
N GLU A 166 -20.66 -8.10 10.70
CA GLU A 166 -19.95 -9.02 9.81
C GLU A 166 -19.00 -8.27 8.87
N ARG A 167 -19.39 -7.07 8.42
CA ARG A 167 -18.54 -6.24 7.56
C ARG A 167 -17.37 -5.65 8.34
N VAL A 168 -17.57 -5.27 9.59
CA VAL A 168 -16.49 -4.79 10.46
C VAL A 168 -15.49 -5.92 10.72
N GLU A 169 -15.99 -7.12 11.02
CA GLU A 169 -15.15 -8.31 11.20
C GLU A 169 -14.36 -8.62 9.92
N ARG A 170 -15.01 -8.65 8.76
CA ARG A 170 -14.35 -8.89 7.47
C ARG A 170 -13.32 -7.82 7.11
N ALA A 171 -13.59 -6.55 7.41
CA ALA A 171 -12.66 -5.44 7.17
C ALA A 171 -11.48 -5.45 8.14
N GLY A 172 -11.68 -5.96 9.36
CA GLY A 172 -10.66 -6.11 10.39
C GLY A 172 -9.90 -7.43 10.33
N ALA A 173 -10.37 -8.40 9.55
CA ALA A 173 -9.73 -9.71 9.42
C ALA A 173 -8.33 -9.57 8.79
N PRO A 174 -7.32 -10.28 9.32
CA PRO A 174 -6.02 -10.33 8.68
C PRO A 174 -6.15 -10.88 7.28
N ARG A 175 -5.73 -10.08 6.28
CA ARG A 175 -5.40 -10.61 4.96
C ARG A 175 -4.21 -11.52 5.16
N THR A 176 -4.51 -12.79 5.35
CA THR A 176 -3.56 -13.87 5.45
C THR A 176 -3.12 -14.25 4.04
N ALA A 177 -1.90 -14.74 3.89
CA ALA A 177 -1.29 -15.01 2.59
C ALA A 177 -2.15 -15.98 1.76
N ASP A 178 -2.86 -16.92 2.41
CA ASP A 178 -3.78 -17.85 1.76
C ASP A 178 -5.02 -17.21 1.12
N GLN A 179 -5.31 -15.93 1.39
CA GLN A 179 -6.37 -15.17 0.74
C GLN A 179 -5.87 -14.38 -0.48
N MET A 180 -4.54 -14.34 -0.73
CA MET A 180 -3.99 -13.61 -1.86
C MET A 180 -4.23 -14.39 -3.18
N PRO A 181 -4.71 -13.74 -4.24
CA PRO A 181 -4.81 -14.36 -5.56
C PRO A 181 -3.46 -14.95 -6.00
N GLY A 182 -3.46 -16.21 -6.47
CA GLY A 182 -2.26 -16.92 -6.94
C GLY A 182 -1.37 -17.51 -5.83
N TYR A 183 -1.64 -17.26 -4.54
CA TYR A 183 -0.82 -17.83 -3.47
C TYR A 183 -0.91 -19.36 -3.40
N ALA A 184 -2.08 -19.93 -3.66
CA ALA A 184 -2.26 -21.38 -3.72
C ALA A 184 -1.37 -22.02 -4.80
N ASP A 185 -1.29 -21.40 -5.97
CA ASP A 185 -0.44 -21.89 -7.08
C ASP A 185 1.05 -21.79 -6.72
N LEU A 186 1.46 -20.70 -6.04
CA LEU A 186 2.82 -20.53 -5.53
C LEU A 186 3.20 -21.59 -4.49
N VAL A 187 2.30 -21.87 -3.54
CA VAL A 187 2.49 -22.94 -2.54
C VAL A 187 2.58 -24.28 -3.23
N GLY A 188 1.68 -24.57 -4.18
CA GLY A 188 1.70 -25.83 -4.94
C GLY A 188 3.01 -26.05 -5.71
N GLY A 189 3.47 -25.03 -6.42
CA GLY A 189 4.76 -25.08 -7.15
C GLY A 189 5.93 -25.31 -6.20
N LYS A 190 5.99 -24.57 -5.08
CA LYS A 190 7.10 -24.72 -4.14
C LYS A 190 7.08 -26.05 -3.38
N LEU A 191 5.89 -26.55 -3.06
CA LEU A 191 5.72 -27.85 -2.43
C LEU A 191 6.22 -28.99 -3.34
N ALA A 192 5.98 -28.87 -4.66
CA ALA A 192 6.50 -29.82 -5.63
C ALA A 192 8.05 -29.83 -5.64
N ASP A 193 8.68 -28.65 -5.64
CA ASP A 193 10.14 -28.53 -5.52
C ASP A 193 10.62 -29.17 -4.21
N VAL A 194 10.04 -28.78 -3.07
CA VAL A 194 10.42 -29.27 -1.73
C VAL A 194 10.38 -30.80 -1.61
N ARG A 195 9.45 -31.46 -2.31
CA ARG A 195 9.26 -32.91 -2.23
C ARG A 195 10.14 -33.71 -3.20
N SER A 196 10.71 -33.08 -4.22
CA SER A 196 11.36 -33.81 -5.31
C SER A 196 12.73 -33.28 -5.72
N ALA A 197 13.06 -32.05 -5.33
CA ALA A 197 14.28 -31.35 -5.72
C ALA A 197 15.38 -31.46 -4.66
N ASP A 198 16.62 -31.25 -5.08
CA ASP A 198 17.76 -31.14 -4.15
C ASP A 198 17.74 -29.80 -3.37
N TYR A 199 18.54 -29.68 -2.30
CA TYR A 199 18.55 -28.48 -1.47
C TYR A 199 18.99 -27.20 -2.18
N PHE A 200 19.80 -27.30 -3.24
CA PHE A 200 20.18 -26.14 -4.04
C PHE A 200 18.98 -25.65 -4.85
N GLN A 201 18.25 -26.58 -5.47
CA GLN A 201 17.02 -26.30 -6.20
C GLN A 201 15.89 -25.81 -5.28
N VAL A 202 15.77 -26.38 -4.08
CA VAL A 202 14.83 -25.91 -3.04
C VAL A 202 15.14 -24.48 -2.62
N LEU A 203 16.41 -24.08 -2.47
CA LEU A 203 16.74 -22.68 -2.21
C LEU A 203 16.73 -21.81 -3.47
N GLY A 204 16.71 -22.41 -4.67
CA GLY A 204 16.79 -21.68 -5.93
C GLY A 204 18.18 -21.12 -6.23
N VAL A 205 19.24 -21.72 -5.68
CA VAL A 205 20.62 -21.26 -5.82
C VAL A 205 21.46 -22.27 -6.61
N PRO A 206 22.54 -21.85 -7.31
CA PRO A 206 23.44 -22.78 -7.98
C PRO A 206 24.26 -23.62 -6.99
N GLN A 207 24.76 -24.79 -7.41
CA GLN A 207 25.65 -25.62 -6.58
C GLN A 207 26.93 -24.90 -6.15
N GLY A 208 27.38 -23.90 -6.91
CA GLY A 208 28.53 -23.05 -6.57
C GLY A 208 28.20 -21.86 -5.67
N ALA A 209 26.96 -21.70 -5.20
CA ALA A 209 26.52 -20.52 -4.45
C ALA A 209 27.32 -20.33 -3.16
N THR A 210 27.71 -19.09 -2.89
CA THR A 210 28.36 -18.67 -1.66
C THR A 210 27.41 -18.77 -0.47
N ARG A 211 27.96 -18.80 0.75
CA ARG A 211 27.16 -18.82 1.98
C ARG A 211 26.26 -17.58 2.13
N ALA A 212 26.70 -16.43 1.62
CA ALA A 212 25.90 -15.21 1.60
C ALA A 212 24.68 -15.34 0.68
N GLU A 213 24.84 -15.91 -0.51
CA GLU A 213 23.74 -16.16 -1.45
C GLU A 213 22.76 -17.20 -0.89
N VAL A 214 23.25 -18.29 -0.29
CA VAL A 214 22.42 -19.29 0.41
C VAL A 214 21.58 -18.65 1.51
N ARG A 215 22.19 -17.77 2.32
CA ARG A 215 21.49 -17.05 3.39
C ARG A 215 20.43 -16.09 2.83
N ALA A 216 20.76 -15.31 1.80
CA ALA A 216 19.82 -14.37 1.19
C ALA A 216 18.59 -15.10 0.62
N ALA A 217 18.80 -16.21 -0.08
CA ALA A 217 17.72 -17.04 -0.62
C ALA A 217 16.83 -17.63 0.49
N TRP A 218 17.44 -18.12 1.57
CA TRP A 218 16.71 -18.60 2.74
C TRP A 218 15.85 -17.49 3.38
N GLU A 219 16.40 -16.29 3.61
CA GLU A 219 15.67 -15.17 4.20
C GLU A 219 14.47 -14.74 3.32
N ALA A 220 14.63 -14.75 2.00
CA ALA A 220 13.53 -14.46 1.06
C ALA A 220 12.42 -15.51 1.13
N LEU A 221 12.77 -16.80 1.10
CA LEU A 221 11.80 -17.90 1.19
C LEU A 221 11.10 -17.93 2.56
N LYS A 222 11.81 -17.66 3.65
CA LYS A 222 11.22 -17.57 4.99
C LYS A 222 10.21 -16.45 5.11
N ARG A 223 10.47 -15.30 4.50
CA ARG A 223 9.52 -14.19 4.46
C ARG A 223 8.25 -14.57 3.70
N ARG A 224 8.42 -15.28 2.57
CA ARG A 224 7.33 -15.64 1.65
C ARG A 224 6.46 -16.80 2.14
N PHE A 225 7.07 -17.80 2.78
CA PHE A 225 6.43 -19.01 3.28
C PHE A 225 6.44 -19.07 4.81
N ASP A 226 6.18 -17.95 5.48
CA ASP A 226 6.02 -17.93 6.93
C ASP A 226 4.64 -18.51 7.32
N PRO A 227 4.60 -19.63 8.09
CA PRO A 227 3.34 -20.21 8.55
C PRO A 227 2.48 -19.26 9.40
N HIS A 228 3.06 -18.22 10.02
CA HIS A 228 2.31 -17.21 10.76
C HIS A 228 1.52 -16.26 9.86
N ARG A 229 1.83 -16.22 8.56
CA ARG A 229 1.09 -15.44 7.56
C ARG A 229 -0.15 -16.19 7.04
N VAL A 230 -0.32 -17.48 7.37
CA VAL A 230 -1.41 -18.34 6.88
C VAL A 230 -2.31 -18.73 8.03
N ARG A 231 -3.64 -18.69 7.85
CA ARG A 231 -4.54 -19.15 8.92
C ARG A 231 -4.34 -20.65 9.18
N ARG A 232 -4.40 -21.07 10.44
CA ARG A 232 -4.22 -22.49 10.82
C ARG A 232 -5.30 -23.42 10.28
N ASP A 233 -6.50 -22.90 10.02
CA ASP A 233 -7.62 -23.62 9.43
C ASP A 233 -7.58 -23.64 7.88
N SER A 234 -6.61 -22.97 7.27
CA SER A 234 -6.43 -22.95 5.83
C SER A 234 -5.94 -24.32 5.33
N PRO A 235 -6.46 -24.84 4.20
CA PRO A 235 -5.95 -26.07 3.61
C PRO A 235 -4.48 -25.96 3.16
N LEU A 236 -3.95 -24.73 3.05
CA LEU A 236 -2.56 -24.46 2.71
C LEU A 236 -1.61 -24.49 3.92
N TRP A 237 -2.13 -24.46 5.16
CA TRP A 237 -1.29 -24.31 6.35
C TRP A 237 -0.23 -25.41 6.47
N HIS A 238 -0.64 -26.68 6.36
CA HIS A 238 0.27 -27.82 6.44
C HIS A 238 1.33 -27.79 5.34
N GLN A 239 0.96 -27.35 4.14
CA GLN A 239 1.86 -27.26 3.00
C GLN A 239 2.93 -26.18 3.23
N VAL A 240 2.53 -25.03 3.77
CA VAL A 240 3.46 -23.93 4.09
C VAL A 240 4.38 -24.29 5.25
N VAL A 241 3.88 -25.03 6.25
CA VAL A 241 4.73 -25.56 7.33
C VAL A 241 5.79 -26.53 6.78
N GLU A 242 5.41 -27.43 5.88
CA GLU A 242 6.32 -28.37 5.23
C GLU A 242 7.39 -27.63 4.42
N ILE A 243 6.98 -26.66 3.59
CA ILE A 243 7.91 -25.83 2.82
C ILE A 243 8.88 -25.10 3.75
N ALA A 244 8.39 -24.46 4.80
CA ALA A 244 9.21 -23.70 5.73
C ALA A 244 10.26 -24.59 6.43
N ALA A 245 9.87 -25.80 6.84
CA ALA A 245 10.77 -26.76 7.47
C ALA A 245 11.89 -27.18 6.52
N VAL A 246 11.55 -27.56 5.28
CA VAL A 246 12.57 -28.02 4.31
C VAL A 246 13.47 -26.87 3.86
N VAL A 247 12.96 -25.63 3.80
CA VAL A 247 13.79 -24.44 3.55
C VAL A 247 14.80 -24.20 4.69
N ASP A 248 14.38 -24.38 5.96
CA ASP A 248 15.29 -24.29 7.11
C ASP A 248 16.35 -25.42 7.10
N ASP A 249 15.96 -26.64 6.73
CA ASP A 249 16.87 -27.79 6.61
C ASP A 249 17.89 -27.57 5.49
N ALA A 250 17.45 -27.10 4.32
CA ALA A 250 18.31 -26.78 3.19
C ALA A 250 19.35 -25.72 3.56
N HIS A 251 18.93 -24.64 4.22
CA HIS A 251 19.84 -23.60 4.71
C HIS A 251 20.86 -24.16 5.71
N THR A 252 20.41 -25.03 6.63
CA THR A 252 21.29 -25.67 7.63
C THR A 252 22.36 -26.53 6.95
N MET A 253 21.95 -27.37 5.98
CA MET A 253 22.85 -28.27 5.26
C MET A 253 23.84 -27.53 4.36
N LEU A 254 23.41 -26.46 3.69
CA LEU A 254 24.23 -25.73 2.72
C LEU A 254 25.08 -24.62 3.36
N SER A 255 24.76 -24.19 4.58
CA SER A 255 25.54 -23.18 5.32
C SER A 255 26.75 -23.75 6.07
N ASP A 256 26.74 -25.04 6.41
CA ASP A 256 27.89 -25.72 7.02
C ASP A 256 28.77 -26.34 5.94
N PRO A 257 30.05 -25.93 5.81
CA PRO A 257 30.94 -26.45 4.77
C PRO A 257 31.11 -27.98 4.76
N ARG A 258 31.08 -28.61 5.95
CA ARG A 258 31.25 -30.07 6.08
C ARG A 258 29.99 -30.82 5.69
N LEU A 259 28.82 -30.31 6.07
CA LEU A 259 27.53 -30.90 5.69
C LEU A 259 27.31 -30.75 4.19
N ARG A 260 27.58 -29.57 3.65
CA ARG A 260 27.51 -29.29 2.22
C ARG A 260 28.40 -30.22 1.39
N ALA A 261 29.68 -30.36 1.75
CA ALA A 261 30.59 -31.25 1.01
C ALA A 261 30.23 -32.75 1.12
N ARG A 262 29.48 -33.16 2.16
CA ARG A 262 28.92 -34.52 2.23
C ARG A 262 27.68 -34.65 1.34
N TYR A 263 26.83 -33.65 1.35
CA TYR A 263 25.62 -33.60 0.55
C TYR A 263 25.93 -33.59 -0.95
N GLU A 264 26.88 -32.77 -1.40
CA GLU A 264 27.36 -32.71 -2.79
C GLU A 264 27.88 -34.07 -3.29
N ARG A 265 28.61 -34.80 -2.43
CA ARG A 265 29.09 -36.15 -2.74
C ARG A 265 27.97 -37.20 -2.85
N ALA A 266 26.85 -37.01 -2.16
CA ALA A 266 25.71 -37.91 -2.23
C ALA A 266 24.80 -37.64 -3.44
N LEU A 267 24.95 -36.47 -4.09
CA LEU A 267 24.25 -36.10 -5.32
C LEU A 267 25.00 -36.50 -6.60
N SER A 268 26.27 -36.88 -6.48
CA SER A 268 27.14 -37.35 -7.59
C SER A 268 27.03 -38.86 -7.78
#